data_AF-A0A960PFU7-F1
#
_entry.id   AF-A0A960PFU7-F1
#
_cell.length_a   1.000
_cell.length_b   1.000
_cell.length_c   1.000
_cell.angle_alpha   90.00
_cell.angle_beta   90.00
_cell.angle_gamma   90.00
#
_symmetry.space_group_name_H-M   'P 1'
#
loop_
_entity.id
_entity.type
_entity.pdbx_description
1 polymer ?
#
loop_
_entity_poly.entity_id
_entity_poly.type
_entity_poly.pdbx_seq_one_letter_code
_entity_poly.pdbx_strand_id
1 'polypeptide(L)'
;MFFKVLLTFVLFSAASPMYAQSARVKKKTDKEPEPPKKEGAYLPTQVVTPTPVPLPNASATPTPSNKTGDDVISIESALVPIPVSVVDNATGRAITNLTIDDFRLMIDNKEAEIGELFRSESPVRLALLFDNSSSV
;
A
#
# COMPACT_ATOMS: atom_id res chain seq x y z
N MET A 1 -47.13 -31.51 -41.98
CA MET A 1 -46.31 -31.85 -40.79
C MET A 1 -45.23 -30.80 -40.52
N PHE A 2 -44.59 -30.22 -41.55
CA PHE A 2 -43.61 -29.12 -41.41
C PHE A 2 -44.15 -27.82 -40.77
N PHE A 3 -45.41 -27.44 -41.03
CA PHE A 3 -45.97 -26.19 -40.49
C PHE A 3 -46.21 -26.22 -38.97
N LYS A 4 -46.39 -27.42 -38.38
CA LYS A 4 -46.58 -27.59 -36.93
C LYS A 4 -45.26 -27.52 -36.16
N VAL A 5 -44.15 -27.94 -36.77
CA VAL A 5 -42.81 -27.88 -36.16
C VAL A 5 -42.27 -26.45 -36.14
N LEU A 6 -42.57 -25.65 -37.17
CA LEU A 6 -42.21 -24.23 -37.23
C LEU A 6 -42.98 -23.39 -36.18
N LEU A 7 -44.27 -23.70 -35.96
CA LEU A 7 -45.09 -22.99 -34.97
C LEU A 7 -44.64 -23.27 -33.53
N THR A 8 -44.16 -24.49 -33.23
CA THR A 8 -43.59 -24.82 -31.92
C THR A 8 -42.26 -24.12 -31.63
N PHE A 9 -41.47 -23.79 -32.67
CA PHE A 9 -40.21 -23.04 -32.48
C PHE A 9 -40.44 -21.53 -32.26
N VAL A 10 -41.48 -20.95 -32.87
CA VAL A 10 -41.81 -19.53 -32.70
C VAL A 10 -42.43 -19.25 -31.32
N LEU A 11 -43.20 -20.19 -30.75
CA LEU A 11 -43.78 -20.02 -29.41
C LEU A 11 -42.77 -20.21 -28.26
N PHE A 12 -41.59 -20.80 -28.50
CA PHE A 12 -40.57 -20.99 -27.45
C PHE A 12 -39.56 -19.84 -27.33
N SER A 13 -39.53 -18.89 -28.28
CA SER A 13 -38.62 -17.74 -28.23
C SER A 13 -39.18 -16.51 -27.51
N ALA A 14 -40.40 -16.57 -26.97
CA ALA A 14 -41.06 -15.45 -26.32
C ALA A 14 -40.93 -15.43 -24.78
N ALA A 15 -40.10 -16.30 -24.19
CA ALA A 15 -39.94 -16.42 -22.75
C ALA A 15 -38.49 -16.18 -22.31
N SER A 16 -37.97 -14.99 -22.60
CA SER A 16 -36.79 -14.46 -21.92
C SER A 16 -37.25 -13.67 -20.69
N PRO A 17 -37.14 -14.17 -19.45
CA PRO A 17 -37.32 -13.32 -18.29
C PRO A 17 -36.18 -12.29 -18.25
N MET A 18 -36.52 -11.03 -18.53
CA MET A 18 -35.70 -9.88 -18.16
C MET A 18 -35.52 -9.90 -16.64
N TYR A 19 -34.37 -10.36 -16.17
CA TYR A 19 -33.99 -10.26 -14.77
C TYR A 19 -33.74 -8.78 -14.42
N ALA A 20 -34.66 -8.24 -13.63
CA ALA A 20 -34.50 -7.25 -12.57
C ALA A 20 -33.52 -6.09 -12.81
N GLN A 21 -34.07 -4.91 -13.14
CA GLN A 21 -33.39 -3.66 -12.82
C GLN A 21 -33.35 -3.50 -11.29
N SER A 22 -32.15 -3.53 -10.73
CA SER A 22 -31.89 -3.17 -9.33
C SER A 22 -32.16 -1.67 -9.15
N ALA A 23 -33.36 -1.34 -8.68
CA ALA A 23 -33.70 0.00 -8.22
C ALA A 23 -32.89 0.32 -6.95
N ARG A 24 -31.85 1.14 -7.09
CA ARG A 24 -31.07 1.65 -5.96
C ARG A 24 -31.90 2.71 -5.22
N VAL A 25 -32.65 2.30 -4.21
CA VAL A 25 -33.26 3.22 -3.23
C VAL A 25 -32.14 3.92 -2.47
N LYS A 26 -31.91 5.21 -2.75
CA LYS A 26 -31.05 6.06 -1.90
C LYS A 26 -31.79 6.34 -0.59
N LYS A 27 -31.49 5.56 0.45
CA LYS A 27 -31.79 5.97 1.82
C LYS A 27 -30.82 7.10 2.18
N LYS A 28 -31.32 8.34 2.22
CA LYS A 28 -30.58 9.48 2.79
C LYS A 28 -30.47 9.18 4.29
N THR A 29 -29.30 8.71 4.72
CA THR A 29 -28.99 8.53 6.14
C THR A 29 -27.97 9.59 6.49
N ASP A 30 -28.29 10.35 7.53
CA ASP A 30 -27.53 11.46 8.07
C ASP A 30 -26.10 11.09 8.47
N LYS A 31 -25.23 12.10 8.37
CA LYS A 31 -23.84 12.20 8.82
C LYS A 31 -22.84 11.33 8.05
N GLU A 32 -22.26 11.96 7.03
CA GLU A 32 -21.02 11.54 6.39
C GLU A 32 -19.89 11.51 7.44
N PRO A 33 -19.25 10.34 7.70
CA PRO A 33 -17.99 10.32 8.41
C PRO A 33 -16.94 10.97 7.51
N GLU A 34 -16.19 11.94 8.05
CA GLU A 34 -15.07 12.57 7.33
C GLU A 34 -14.17 11.49 6.73
N PRO A 35 -13.74 11.65 5.47
CA PRO A 35 -12.79 10.72 4.87
C PRO A 35 -11.51 10.71 5.70
N PRO A 36 -10.90 9.54 5.98
CA PRO A 36 -9.61 9.51 6.63
C PRO A 36 -8.63 10.33 5.80
N LYS A 37 -8.00 11.30 6.45
CA LYS A 37 -7.00 12.20 5.87
C LYS A 37 -5.95 11.31 5.19
N LYS A 38 -5.86 11.40 3.86
CA LYS A 38 -4.88 10.65 3.06
C LYS A 38 -3.48 11.15 3.43
N GLU A 39 -2.81 10.50 4.38
CA GLU A 39 -1.36 10.59 4.55
C GLU A 39 -0.71 9.82 3.40
N GLY A 40 -0.58 10.51 2.27
CA GLY A 40 -0.06 9.94 1.04
C GLY A 40 0.65 11.00 0.23
N ALA A 41 1.63 11.66 0.84
CA ALA A 41 2.63 12.43 0.14
C ALA A 41 3.97 12.19 0.85
N TYR A 42 4.85 11.42 0.22
CA TYR A 42 6.26 11.38 0.59
C TYR A 42 6.81 12.80 0.48
N LEU A 43 7.15 13.43 1.61
CA LEU A 43 7.90 14.68 1.65
C LEU A 43 9.30 14.36 2.20
N PRO A 44 10.32 14.22 1.34
CA PRO A 44 11.67 13.95 1.81
C PRO A 44 12.31 15.29 2.21
N THR A 45 12.18 15.72 3.46
CA THR A 45 13.11 16.69 4.05
C THR A 45 13.10 16.60 5.58
N GLN A 46 14.09 15.93 6.16
CA GLN A 46 14.52 16.27 7.52
C GLN A 46 15.64 17.32 7.40
N VAL A 47 15.32 18.57 7.72
CA VAL A 47 16.36 19.59 7.96
C VAL A 47 16.88 19.36 9.37
N VAL A 48 18.07 18.78 9.50
CA VAL A 48 18.76 18.68 10.79
C VAL A 48 19.29 20.06 11.13
N THR A 49 18.64 20.77 12.05
CA THR A 49 19.21 21.99 12.65
C THR A 49 20.25 21.55 13.70
N PRO A 50 21.54 21.88 13.55
CA PRO A 50 22.52 21.56 14.58
C PRO A 50 22.30 22.46 15.79
N THR A 51 21.77 21.88 16.87
CA THR A 51 21.82 22.51 18.19
C THR A 51 23.23 22.29 18.75
N PRO A 52 23.97 23.33 19.18
CA PRO A 52 25.31 23.15 19.74
C PRO A 52 25.24 22.40 21.07
N VAL A 53 25.85 21.22 21.10
CA VAL A 53 26.01 20.38 22.30
C VAL A 53 27.13 20.98 23.17
N PRO A 54 26.93 21.23 24.48
CA PRO A 54 28.00 21.66 25.37
C PRO A 54 29.02 20.53 25.57
N LEU A 55 30.31 20.86 25.48
CA LEU A 55 31.42 19.94 25.67
C LEU A 55 31.42 19.37 27.12
N PRO A 56 31.44 18.05 27.34
CA PRO A 56 31.51 17.49 28.69
C PRO A 56 32.91 17.74 29.29
N ASN A 57 32.93 18.45 30.42
CA ASN A 57 34.14 18.65 31.20
C ASN A 57 34.52 17.31 31.86
N ALA A 58 35.69 16.77 31.50
CA ALA A 58 36.15 15.50 32.05
C ALA A 58 36.66 15.69 33.48
N SER A 59 35.90 15.24 34.49
CA SER A 59 36.45 14.80 35.78
C SER A 59 35.40 14.12 36.67
N ALA A 60 35.60 12.82 36.88
CA ALA A 60 35.42 12.05 38.13
C ALA A 60 34.91 10.63 37.82
N THR A 61 35.72 9.64 38.15
CA THR A 61 35.39 8.21 38.14
C THR A 61 34.16 7.93 39.02
N PRO A 62 33.07 7.35 38.51
CA PRO A 62 31.95 6.98 39.35
C PRO A 62 32.27 5.73 40.19
N THR A 63 32.23 5.88 41.51
CA THR A 63 32.13 4.75 42.44
C THR A 63 30.79 4.03 42.21
N PRO A 64 30.74 2.68 42.15
CA PRO A 64 29.48 1.99 41.93
C PRO A 64 28.59 2.13 43.17
N SER A 65 27.57 2.98 43.06
CA SER A 65 26.47 3.01 44.02
C SER A 65 25.49 1.90 43.64
N ASN A 66 25.44 0.85 44.44
CA ASN A 66 24.38 -0.17 44.38
C ASN A 66 23.04 0.52 44.68
N LYS A 67 22.37 1.03 43.65
CA LYS A 67 20.96 1.36 43.71
C LYS A 67 20.19 0.30 42.96
N THR A 68 19.59 -0.61 43.73
CA THR A 68 18.52 -1.48 43.29
C THR A 68 17.29 -0.61 43.03
N GLY A 69 17.16 -0.10 41.81
CA GLY A 69 15.99 0.61 41.33
C GLY A 69 15.84 0.25 39.87
N ASP A 70 14.62 -0.07 39.46
CA ASP A 70 14.26 -0.47 38.11
C ASP A 70 14.77 0.59 37.11
N ASP A 71 15.93 0.33 36.52
CA ASP A 71 16.57 1.23 35.57
C ASP A 71 15.89 1.01 34.22
N VAL A 72 15.02 1.96 33.83
CA VAL A 72 14.28 1.88 32.57
C VAL A 72 15.21 2.23 31.43
N ILE A 73 15.66 1.21 30.71
CA ILE A 73 16.44 1.37 29.48
C ILE A 73 15.47 1.77 28.35
N SER A 74 15.62 3.00 27.82
CA SER A 74 14.91 3.45 26.63
C SER A 74 15.80 3.28 25.39
N ILE A 75 15.26 2.69 24.33
CA ILE A 75 15.95 2.51 23.05
C ILE A 75 15.20 3.32 21.99
N GLU A 76 15.89 4.29 21.39
CA GLU A 76 15.38 5.06 20.26
C GLU A 76 15.99 4.54 18.96
N SER A 77 15.15 4.16 17.99
CA SER A 77 15.58 3.68 16.68
C SER A 77 15.01 4.55 15.57
N ALA A 78 15.85 4.96 14.62
CA ALA A 78 15.42 5.65 13.40
C ALA A 78 15.37 4.66 12.24
N LEU A 79 14.17 4.39 11.72
CA LEU A 79 13.98 3.56 10.53
C LEU A 79 14.07 4.42 9.28
N VAL A 80 14.90 4.00 8.32
CA VAL A 80 15.06 4.66 7.02
C VAL A 80 14.44 3.78 5.94
N PRO A 81 13.42 4.25 5.21
CA PRO A 81 12.78 3.46 4.17
C PRO A 81 13.67 3.37 2.92
N ILE A 82 13.88 2.14 2.40
CA ILE A 82 14.64 1.88 1.17
C ILE A 82 13.68 1.31 0.12
N PRO A 83 13.29 2.09 -0.92
CA PRO A 83 12.40 1.60 -1.96
C PRO A 83 13.15 0.64 -2.89
N VAL A 84 12.58 -0.55 -3.11
CA VAL A 84 13.12 -1.56 -4.02
C VAL A 84 12.04 -2.09 -4.97
N SER A 85 12.43 -2.46 -6.19
CA SER A 85 11.57 -3.12 -7.18
C SER A 85 12.29 -4.34 -7.72
N VAL A 86 11.61 -5.49 -7.73
CA VAL A 86 12.16 -6.75 -8.23
C VAL A 86 11.30 -7.22 -9.39
N VAL A 87 11.92 -7.35 -10.55
CA VAL A 87 11.27 -7.76 -11.79
C VAL A 87 11.97 -8.98 -12.38
N ASP A 88 11.19 -9.83 -13.04
CA ASP A 88 11.69 -10.93 -13.85
C ASP A 88 12.32 -10.39 -15.14
N ASN A 89 13.58 -10.74 -15.40
CA ASN A 89 14.34 -10.18 -16.50
C ASN A 89 13.80 -10.57 -17.89
N ALA A 90 13.13 -11.71 -18.03
CA ALA A 90 12.66 -12.20 -19.32
C ALA A 90 11.29 -11.62 -19.69
N THR A 91 10.38 -11.52 -18.72
CA THR A 91 8.99 -11.11 -18.90
C THR A 91 8.73 -9.66 -18.51
N GLY A 92 9.65 -9.03 -17.77
CA GLY A 92 9.49 -7.68 -17.20
C GLY A 92 8.43 -7.59 -16.10
N ARG A 93 7.91 -8.73 -15.62
CA ARG A 93 6.85 -8.77 -14.61
C ARG A 93 7.42 -8.62 -13.21
N ALA A 94 6.71 -7.91 -12.34
CA ALA A 94 7.07 -7.81 -10.93
C ALA A 94 7.00 -9.19 -10.25
N ILE A 95 8.00 -9.51 -9.43
CA ILE A 95 8.00 -10.71 -8.60
C ILE A 95 7.28 -10.39 -7.29
N THR A 96 6.08 -10.95 -7.09
CA THR A 96 5.17 -10.54 -6.01
C THR A 96 5.13 -11.48 -4.81
N ASN A 97 5.94 -12.53 -4.79
CA ASN A 97 5.94 -13.57 -3.76
C ASN A 97 7.24 -13.65 -2.95
N LEU A 98 8.03 -12.57 -2.96
CA LEU A 98 9.24 -12.45 -2.13
C LEU A 98 8.88 -12.28 -0.65
N THR A 99 9.72 -12.87 0.20
CA THR A 99 9.72 -12.83 1.66
C THR A 99 10.94 -12.08 2.17
N ILE A 100 11.03 -11.79 3.47
CA ILE A 100 12.18 -11.07 4.04
C ILE A 100 13.50 -11.85 3.87
N ASP A 101 13.45 -13.19 3.89
CA ASP A 101 14.60 -14.08 3.74
C ASP A 101 15.24 -14.01 2.33
N ASP A 102 14.50 -13.47 1.35
CA ASP A 102 15.00 -13.26 -0.01
C ASP A 102 15.86 -11.98 -0.14
N PHE A 103 15.98 -11.18 0.93
CA PHE A 103 16.71 -9.91 0.94
C PHE A 103 17.86 -9.93 1.94
N ARG A 104 18.95 -9.23 1.59
CA ARG A 104 20.06 -8.90 2.50
C ARG A 104 20.41 -7.44 2.34
N LEU A 105 20.48 -6.71 3.45
CA LEU A 105 20.91 -5.32 3.48
C LEU A 105 22.40 -5.28 3.82
N MET A 106 23.20 -4.66 2.94
CA MET A 106 24.62 -4.48 3.15
C MET A 106 24.92 -2.99 3.28
N ILE A 107 25.57 -2.59 4.38
CA ILE A 107 26.07 -1.23 4.62
C ILE A 107 27.57 -1.34 4.84
N ASP A 108 28.36 -0.68 4.00
CA ASP A 108 29.83 -0.73 4.05
C ASP A 108 30.38 -2.16 4.12
N ASN A 109 29.84 -3.04 3.27
CA ASN A 109 30.16 -4.48 3.20
C ASN A 109 29.84 -5.28 4.47
N LYS A 110 29.06 -4.74 5.41
CA LYS A 110 28.53 -5.47 6.58
C LYS A 110 27.04 -5.68 6.44
N GLU A 111 26.59 -6.87 6.83
CA GLU A 111 25.16 -7.18 6.86
C GLU A 111 24.47 -6.38 7.97
N ALA A 112 23.33 -5.79 7.64
CA ALA A 112 22.49 -5.00 8.53
C ALA A 112 21.10 -5.60 8.62
N GLU A 113 20.45 -5.39 9.76
CA GLU A 113 19.11 -5.91 10.02
C GLU A 113 18.05 -5.15 9.22
N ILE A 114 17.11 -5.89 8.65
CA ILE A 114 15.90 -5.33 8.03
C ILE A 114 14.80 -5.41 9.09
N GLY A 115 14.42 -4.26 9.66
CA GLY A 115 13.39 -4.22 10.70
C GLY A 115 12.00 -4.61 10.19
N GLU A 116 11.56 -3.99 9.07
CA GLU A 116 10.25 -4.25 8.47
C GLU A 116 10.32 -4.26 6.94
N LEU A 117 9.49 -5.11 6.33
CA LEU A 117 9.27 -5.15 4.88
C LEU A 117 7.79 -4.95 4.59
N PHE A 118 7.45 -3.91 3.83
CA PHE A 118 6.10 -3.62 3.40
C PHE A 118 6.01 -3.58 1.87
N ARG A 119 4.90 -4.08 1.32
CA ARG A 119 4.59 -3.88 -0.10
C ARG A 119 4.04 -2.48 -0.29
N SER A 120 4.72 -1.69 -1.11
CA SER A 120 4.20 -0.41 -1.56
C SER A 120 3.24 -0.64 -2.72
N GLU A 121 1.96 -0.35 -2.51
CA GLU A 121 0.95 -0.34 -3.57
C GLU A 121 0.89 1.06 -4.19
N SER A 122 1.10 1.15 -5.51
CA SER A 122 0.92 2.39 -6.24
C SER A 122 -0.50 2.48 -6.79
N PRO A 123 -1.26 3.57 -6.53
CA PRO A 123 -2.61 3.72 -7.05
C PRO A 123 -2.59 3.87 -8.58
N VAL A 124 -3.14 2.89 -9.29
CA VAL A 124 -3.31 2.96 -10.75
C VAL A 124 -4.50 3.84 -11.09
N ARG A 125 -4.28 4.88 -11.91
CA ARG A 125 -5.35 5.74 -12.45
C ARG A 125 -5.50 5.47 -13.95
N LEU A 126 -6.62 4.88 -14.35
CA LEU A 126 -6.96 4.63 -15.74
C LEU A 126 -8.07 5.59 -16.19
N ALA A 127 -7.87 6.26 -17.31
CA ALA A 127 -8.90 7.01 -18.01
C ALA A 127 -9.16 6.37 -19.37
N LEU A 128 -10.42 6.02 -19.64
CA LEU A 128 -10.86 5.56 -20.95
C LEU A 128 -11.47 6.75 -21.68
N LEU A 129 -10.81 7.20 -22.75
CA LEU A 129 -11.36 8.22 -23.63
C LEU A 129 -11.91 7.51 -24.88
N PHE A 130 -13.22 7.62 -25.07
CA PHE A 130 -13.88 7.13 -26.28
C PHE A 130 -14.03 8.29 -27.26
N ASP A 131 -13.50 8.12 -28.46
CA ASP A 131 -13.79 9.02 -29.56
C ASP A 131 -15.20 8.69 -30.11
N ASN A 132 -16.07 9.69 -30.13
CA ASN A 132 -17.41 9.62 -30.70
C ASN A 132 -17.54 10.50 -31.95
N SER A 133 -16.43 10.88 -32.57
CA SER A 133 -16.47 11.52 -33.87
C SER A 133 -17.09 10.55 -34.89
N SER A 134 -18.11 10.99 -35.64
CA SER A 134 -18.58 10.19 -36.78
C SER A 134 -17.49 10.26 -37.86
N SER A 135 -16.87 9.13 -38.18
CA SER A 135 -16.06 9.07 -39.41
C SER A 135 -17.02 9.25 -40.59
N VAL A 136 -16.83 10.33 -41.34
CA VAL A 136 -17.47 10.52 -42.65
C VAL A 136 -16.85 9.59 -43.70
#